data_AF-A0A1N6HHC5-F1
#
_entry.id   AF-A0A1N6HHC5-F1
#
_cell.length_a   1.000
_cell.length_b   1.000
_cell.length_c   1.000
_cell.angle_alpha   90.00
_cell.angle_beta   90.00
_cell.angle_gamma   90.00
#
_symmetry.space_group_name_H-M   'P 1'
#
loop_
_entity.id
_entity.type
_entity.pdbx_description
1 polymer ?
#
loop_
_entity_poly.entity_id
_entity_poly.type
_entity_poly.pdbx_seq_one_letter_code
_entity_poly.pdbx_strand_id
1 'polypeptide(L)'
;MYNQLSNEEKMLVNLEVANNKKSVGVSYLLWFFLSSLGIHRMYLGRKFSGVMLLILTIIGWVTLAIFIGWIFLVVVAIWVLVDAFLLPSIVKAANDDLTEEYARKIIAYKA
;
A
#
# COMPACT_ATOMS: atom_id res chain seq x y z
N MET A 1 13.50 -11.11 -10.81
CA MET A 1 14.31 -10.63 -11.96
C MET A 1 15.60 -9.96 -11.50
N TYR A 2 15.60 -9.30 -10.35
CA TYR A 2 16.78 -8.62 -9.79
C TYR A 2 18.08 -9.44 -9.77
N ASN A 3 18.01 -10.74 -9.47
CA ASN A 3 19.19 -11.61 -9.41
C ASN A 3 19.88 -11.85 -10.77
N GLN A 4 19.21 -11.56 -11.89
CA GLN A 4 19.73 -11.73 -13.25
C GLN A 4 20.54 -10.51 -13.73
N LEU A 5 20.55 -9.42 -12.96
CA LEU A 5 21.22 -8.17 -13.30
C LEU A 5 22.73 -8.23 -13.01
N SER A 6 23.51 -7.48 -13.80
CA SER A 6 24.91 -7.18 -13.52
C SER A 6 25.07 -6.35 -12.24
N ASN A 7 26.27 -6.27 -11.70
CA ASN A 7 26.51 -5.50 -10.47
C ASN A 7 26.24 -4.00 -10.65
N GLU A 8 26.53 -3.45 -11.83
CA GLU A 8 26.23 -2.07 -12.19
C GLU A 8 24.71 -1.84 -12.26
N GLU A 9 23.99 -2.73 -12.94
CA GLU A 9 22.53 -2.67 -13.06
C GLU A 9 21.86 -2.80 -11.68
N LYS A 10 22.35 -3.68 -10.79
CA LYS A 10 21.88 -3.78 -9.40
C LYS A 10 22.11 -2.48 -8.62
N MET A 11 23.25 -1.82 -8.83
CA MET A 11 23.54 -0.54 -8.18
C MET A 11 22.57 0.54 -8.63
N LEU A 12 22.26 0.62 -9.94
CA LEU A 12 21.24 1.53 -10.46
C LEU A 12 19.86 1.23 -9.85
N VAL A 13 19.41 -0.02 -9.85
CA VAL A 13 18.12 -0.38 -9.21
C VAL A 13 18.08 0.05 -7.75
N ASN A 14 19.15 -0.19 -6.99
CA ASN A 14 19.19 0.16 -5.57
C ASN A 14 19.15 1.68 -5.34
N LEU A 15 19.76 2.49 -6.20
CA LEU A 15 19.67 3.95 -6.14
C LEU A 15 18.23 4.42 -6.40
N GLU A 16 17.60 3.91 -7.45
CA GLU A 16 16.22 4.24 -7.82
C GLU A 16 15.21 3.82 -6.75
N VAL A 17 15.38 2.63 -6.18
CA VAL A 17 14.58 2.13 -5.06
C VAL A 17 14.80 2.98 -3.81
N ALA A 18 16.05 3.35 -3.49
CA ALA A 18 16.34 4.20 -2.35
C ALA A 18 15.64 5.57 -2.47
N ASN A 19 15.64 6.15 -3.66
CA ASN A 19 14.97 7.43 -3.95
C ASN A 19 13.43 7.34 -3.89
N ASN A 20 12.84 6.19 -4.20
CA ASN A 20 11.38 6.00 -4.27
C ASN A 20 10.81 5.18 -3.11
N LYS A 21 11.63 4.86 -2.12
CA LYS A 21 11.27 4.00 -0.99
C LYS A 21 10.07 4.56 -0.22
N LYS A 22 9.08 3.71 0.02
CA LYS A 22 7.93 4.03 0.86
C LYS A 22 8.35 4.04 2.32
N SER A 23 7.96 5.11 3.03
CA SER A 23 8.27 5.29 4.45
C SER A 23 7.20 4.66 5.34
N VAL A 24 7.65 3.89 6.34
CA VAL A 24 6.79 3.33 7.39
C VAL A 24 6.13 4.45 8.19
N GLY A 25 6.89 5.50 8.55
CA GLY A 25 6.38 6.64 9.32
C GLY A 25 5.29 7.41 8.57
N VAL A 26 5.50 7.69 7.29
CA VAL A 26 4.49 8.33 6.44
C VAL A 26 3.25 7.45 6.32
N SER A 27 3.43 6.14 6.24
CA SER A 27 2.31 5.20 6.15
C SER A 27 1.48 5.17 7.43
N TYR A 28 2.10 5.25 8.62
CA TYR A 28 1.38 5.43 9.88
C TYR A 28 0.70 6.79 10.01
N LEU A 29 1.32 7.86 9.51
CA LEU A 29 0.71 9.19 9.46
C LEU A 29 -0.59 9.16 8.63
N LEU A 30 -0.53 8.58 7.43
CA LEU A 30 -1.70 8.39 6.57
C LEU A 30 -2.74 7.49 7.23
N TRP A 31 -2.31 6.41 7.88
CA TRP A 31 -3.21 5.51 8.59
C TRP A 31 -3.93 6.21 9.74
N PHE A 32 -3.26 7.09 10.50
CA PHE A 32 -3.87 7.77 11.64
C PHE A 32 -4.90 8.83 11.19
N PHE A 33 -4.56 9.69 10.23
CA PHE A 33 -5.44 10.79 9.81
C PHE A 33 -6.46 10.42 8.73
N LEU A 34 -6.14 9.44 7.89
CA LEU A 34 -6.89 9.13 6.65
C LEU A 34 -7.27 7.64 6.55
N SER A 35 -7.32 6.93 7.68
CA SER A 35 -7.57 5.48 7.71
C SER A 35 -8.85 5.05 7.00
N SER A 36 -9.96 5.72 7.30
CA SER A 36 -11.28 5.38 6.76
C SER A 36 -11.39 5.61 5.24
N LEU A 37 -10.47 6.39 4.67
CA LEU A 37 -10.38 6.66 3.24
C LEU A 37 -9.51 5.64 2.50
N GLY A 38 -8.77 4.77 3.21
CA GLY A 38 -7.89 3.76 2.62
C GLY A 38 -6.64 4.31 1.95
N ILE A 39 -6.30 5.58 2.19
CA ILE A 39 -5.18 6.27 1.53
C ILE A 39 -3.84 5.65 1.90
N HIS A 40 -3.67 5.16 3.14
CA HIS A 40 -2.45 4.45 3.56
C HIS A 40 -2.17 3.21 2.70
N ARG A 41 -3.21 2.47 2.29
CA ARG A 41 -3.08 1.31 1.38
C ARG A 41 -2.79 1.75 -0.05
N MET A 42 -3.43 2.82 -0.53
CA MET A 42 -3.20 3.33 -1.89
C MET A 42 -1.78 3.87 -2.07
N TYR A 43 -1.23 4.55 -1.06
CA TYR A 43 0.16 5.03 -1.03
C TYR A 43 1.18 3.89 -1.19
N LEU A 44 0.86 2.72 -0.64
CA LEU A 44 1.67 1.50 -0.69
C LEU A 44 1.39 0.63 -1.93
N GLY A 45 0.75 1.18 -2.97
CA GLY A 45 0.47 0.47 -4.22
C GLY A 45 -0.73 -0.49 -4.16
N ARG A 46 -1.36 -0.67 -2.99
CA ARG A 46 -2.52 -1.56 -2.80
C ARG A 46 -3.86 -0.89 -3.11
N LYS A 47 -3.97 -0.36 -4.34
CA LYS A 47 -5.12 0.44 -4.81
C LYS A 47 -6.47 -0.24 -4.60
N PHE A 48 -6.60 -1.50 -5.02
CA PHE A 48 -7.86 -2.24 -4.91
C PHE A 48 -8.37 -2.31 -3.47
N SER A 49 -7.50 -2.74 -2.53
CA SER A 49 -7.89 -2.83 -1.12
C SER A 49 -8.16 -1.46 -0.47
N GLY A 50 -7.45 -0.41 -0.88
CA GLY A 50 -7.74 0.94 -0.40
C GLY A 50 -9.09 1.45 -0.90
N VAL A 51 -9.43 1.19 -2.16
CA VAL A 51 -10.72 1.56 -2.75
C VAL A 51 -11.86 0.77 -2.12
N MET A 52 -11.68 -0.53 -1.86
CA MET A 52 -12.67 -1.33 -1.14
C MET A 52 -12.95 -0.77 0.27
N LEU A 53 -11.91 -0.35 0.99
CA LEU A 53 -12.08 0.28 2.30
C LEU A 53 -12.90 1.58 2.19
N LEU A 54 -12.59 2.43 1.21
CA LEU A 54 -13.35 3.66 0.97
C LEU A 54 -14.83 3.37 0.65
N ILE A 55 -15.11 2.40 -0.22
CA ILE A 55 -16.48 2.00 -0.59
C ILE A 55 -17.23 1.50 0.64
N LEU A 56 -16.62 0.62 1.45
CA LEU A 56 -17.23 0.10 2.68
C LEU A 56 -17.50 1.23 3.69
N THR A 57 -16.57 2.17 3.84
CA THR A 57 -16.78 3.36 4.67
C THR A 57 -17.97 4.19 4.19
N ILE A 58 -18.04 4.50 2.88
CA ILE A 58 -19.15 5.28 2.31
C ILE A 58 -20.48 4.56 2.48
N ILE A 59 -20.55 3.27 2.14
CA ILE A 59 -21.77 2.45 2.31
C ILE A 59 -22.18 2.40 3.78
N GLY A 60 -21.21 2.23 4.69
CA GLY A 60 -21.46 2.25 6.13
C GLY A 60 -22.09 3.55 6.62
N TRP A 61 -21.58 4.70 6.17
CA TRP A 61 -22.17 5.99 6.50
C TRP A 61 -23.54 6.23 5.86
N VAL A 62 -23.71 5.89 4.58
CA VAL A 62 -24.97 6.10 3.84
C VAL A 62 -26.10 5.22 4.41
N THR A 63 -25.79 3.98 4.80
CA THR A 63 -26.78 3.03 5.34
C THR A 63 -26.94 3.11 6.86
N LEU A 64 -26.31 4.11 7.51
CA LEU A 64 -26.36 4.26 8.97
C LEU A 64 -27.79 4.54 9.48
N ALA A 65 -28.58 5.33 8.74
CA ALA A 65 -29.94 5.72 9.11
C ALA A 65 -30.92 4.54 9.25
N ILE A 66 -30.63 3.42 8.57
CA ILE A 66 -31.42 2.18 8.63
C ILE A 66 -30.75 1.11 9.51
N PHE A 67 -29.80 1.51 10.36
CA PHE A 67 -29.02 0.68 11.28
C PHE A 67 -28.09 -0.37 10.66
N ILE A 68 -28.21 -0.67 9.36
CA ILE A 68 -27.32 -1.61 8.64
C ILE A 68 -25.88 -1.09 8.60
N GLY A 69 -25.69 0.23 8.49
CA GLY A 69 -24.38 0.87 8.39
C GLY A 69 -23.42 0.53 9.52
N TRP A 70 -23.92 0.27 10.72
CA TRP A 70 -23.11 -0.12 11.89
C TRP A 70 -22.29 -1.39 11.64
N ILE A 71 -22.83 -2.36 10.92
CA ILE A 71 -22.13 -3.62 10.60
C ILE A 71 -20.91 -3.30 9.72
N PHE A 72 -21.09 -2.50 8.68
CA PHE A 72 -20.01 -2.10 7.78
C PHE A 72 -18.94 -1.28 8.50
N LEU A 73 -19.33 -0.34 9.36
CA LEU A 73 -18.40 0.50 10.10
C LEU A 73 -17.57 -0.30 11.13
N VAL A 74 -18.16 -1.32 11.78
CA VAL A 74 -17.41 -2.22 12.66
C VAL A 74 -16.41 -3.06 11.87
N VAL A 75 -16.80 -3.57 10.70
CA VAL A 75 -15.87 -4.29 9.81
C VAL A 75 -14.72 -3.39 9.38
N VAL A 76 -14.99 -2.14 8.99
CA VAL A 76 -13.97 -1.14 8.65
C VAL A 76 -13.05 -0.86 9.85
N ALA A 77 -13.61 -0.68 11.05
CA ALA A 77 -12.84 -0.41 12.26
C ALA A 77 -11.87 -1.57 12.61
N ILE A 78 -12.36 -2.81 12.54
CA ILE A 78 -11.52 -4.00 12.76
C ILE A 78 -10.44 -4.09 11.68
N TRP A 79 -10.79 -3.88 10.42
CA TRP A 79 -9.82 -3.89 9.32
C TRP A 79 -8.73 -2.85 9.54
N VAL A 80 -9.10 -1.60 9.83
CA VAL A 80 -8.15 -0.51 10.13
C VAL A 80 -7.27 -0.84 11.32
N LEU A 81 -7.80 -1.49 12.37
CA LEU A 81 -7.01 -1.90 13.52
C LEU A 81 -5.99 -2.99 13.16
N VAL A 82 -6.40 -3.99 12.39
CA VAL A 82 -5.50 -5.03 11.87
C VAL A 82 -4.43 -4.43 10.96
N ASP A 83 -4.77 -3.41 10.18
CA ASP A 83 -3.81 -2.69 9.35
C ASP A 83 -2.67 -2.12 10.15
N ALA A 84 -2.91 -1.59 11.36
CA ALA A 84 -1.84 -1.04 12.21
C ALA A 84 -0.71 -2.04 12.43
N PHE A 85 -1.04 -3.33 12.61
CA PHE A 85 -0.05 -4.39 12.81
C PHE A 85 0.57 -4.89 11.50
N LEU A 86 -0.20 -4.88 10.40
CA LEU A 86 0.27 -5.34 9.09
C LEU A 86 1.09 -4.29 8.34
N LEU A 87 0.97 -3.02 8.70
CA LEU A 87 1.53 -1.90 7.95
C LEU A 87 3.05 -2.00 7.72
N PRO A 88 3.89 -2.41 8.68
CA PRO A 88 5.32 -2.61 8.43
C PRO A 88 5.59 -3.68 7.36
N SER A 89 4.82 -4.78 7.37
CA SER A 89 4.92 -5.85 6.38
C SER A 89 4.48 -5.36 4.99
N ILE A 90 3.39 -4.59 4.92
CA ILE A 90 2.89 -4.02 3.67
C ILE A 90 3.90 -3.02 3.09
N VAL A 91 4.54 -2.20 3.92
CA VAL A 91 5.59 -1.27 3.48
C VAL A 91 6.79 -2.03 2.93
N LYS A 92 7.20 -3.12 3.59
CA LYS A 92 8.27 -3.97 3.07
C LYS A 92 7.91 -4.53 1.69
N ALA A 93 6.73 -5.13 1.57
CA ALA A 93 6.24 -5.68 0.31
C ALA A 93 6.20 -4.63 -0.81
N ALA A 94 5.72 -3.41 -0.52
CA ALA A 94 5.68 -2.33 -1.50
C ALA A 94 7.08 -1.92 -1.99
N ASN A 95 8.09 -1.95 -1.11
CA ASN A 95 9.48 -1.66 -1.50
C ASN A 95 10.13 -2.81 -2.29
N ASP A 96 9.79 -4.05 -1.95
CA ASP A 96 10.23 -5.23 -2.70
C ASP A 96 9.63 -5.20 -4.13
N ASP A 97 8.35 -4.83 -4.27
CA ASP A 97 7.67 -4.67 -5.57
C ASP A 97 8.32 -3.57 -6.44
N LEU A 98 8.72 -2.44 -5.84
CA LEU A 98 9.48 -1.39 -6.54
C LEU A 98 10.80 -1.93 -7.10
N THR A 99 11.51 -2.73 -6.32
CA THR A 99 12.79 -3.33 -6.72
C THR A 99 12.62 -4.21 -7.96
N GLU A 100 11.60 -5.06 -7.97
CA GLU A 100 11.29 -5.90 -9.13
C GLU A 100 10.77 -5.09 -10.32
N GLU A 101 10.05 -3.99 -10.11
CA GLU A 101 9.61 -3.09 -11.18
C GLU A 101 10.80 -2.43 -11.91
N TYR A 102 11.75 -1.86 -11.17
CA TYR A 102 12.95 -1.26 -11.78
C TYR A 102 13.84 -2.31 -12.43
N ALA A 103 14.00 -3.49 -11.83
CA ALA A 103 14.73 -4.60 -12.45
C ALA A 103 14.10 -5.03 -13.77
N ARG A 104 12.77 -5.13 -13.83
CA ARG A 104 12.04 -5.41 -15.09
C ARG A 104 12.28 -4.35 -16.14
N LYS A 105 12.24 -3.07 -15.77
CA LYS A 105 12.47 -1.95 -16.70
C LYS A 105 13.85 -2.05 -17.34
N ILE A 106 14.90 -2.29 -16.55
CA ILE A 106 16.27 -2.44 -17.08
C ILE A 106 16.38 -3.61 -18.05
N ILE A 107 15.81 -4.77 -17.71
CA ILE A 107 15.84 -5.95 -18.60
C ILE A 107 15.08 -5.68 -19.89
N ALA A 108 13.91 -5.05 -19.82
CA ALA A 108 13.10 -4.74 -20.99
C ALA A 108 13.76 -3.73 -21.94
N TYR A 109 14.64 -2.84 -21.45
CA TYR A 109 15.44 -1.95 -22.29
C TYR A 109 16.64 -2.63 -22.96
N LYS A 110 17.07 -3.79 -22.45
CA LYS A 110 18.22 -4.56 -22.93
C LYS A 110 17.84 -5.66 -23.92
N ALA A 111 16.61 -6.15 -23.83
CA ALA A 111 16.02 -7.14 -24.73
C ALA A 111 15.63 -6.50 -26.06
#